data_AF-W1PBH8-F1
#
_entry.id   AF-W1PBH8-F1
#
_cell.length_a   1.000
_cell.length_b   1.000
_cell.length_c   1.000
_cell.angle_alpha   90.00
_cell.angle_beta   90.00
_cell.angle_gamma   90.00
#
_symmetry.space_group_name_H-M   'P 1'
#
loop_
_entity.id
_entity.type
_entity.pdbx_description
1 polymer ?
#
loop_
_entity_poly.entity_id
_entity_poly.type
_entity_poly.pdbx_seq_one_letter_code
_entity_poly.pdbx_strand_id
1 'polypeptide(L)' 'MRSPLLLLSLVVVVLPLRHGEAGADYGQALNKALLFFEAQRSGKLPPNQRVQWRGDSALDDGHSTGVKYIAFHC' A
#
# COMPACT_ATOMS: atom_id res chain seq x y z
N MET A 1 -37.08 42.34 3.74
CA MET A 1 -37.05 41.34 2.64
C MET A 1 -35.66 40.72 2.62
N ARG A 2 -35.47 39.58 3.28
CA ARG A 2 -34.16 38.90 3.36
C ARG A 2 -33.99 38.08 2.09
N SER A 3 -33.09 38.50 1.20
CA SER A 3 -32.91 37.88 -0.12
C SER A 3 -32.48 36.41 0.02
N PRO A 4 -33.30 35.44 -0.43
CA PRO A 4 -32.96 34.02 -0.34
C PRO A 4 -31.81 33.62 -1.28
N LEU A 5 -31.50 34.46 -2.27
CA LEU A 5 -30.43 34.22 -3.25
C LEU A 5 -29.04 34.33 -2.63
N LEU A 6 -28.85 35.23 -1.66
CA LEU A 6 -27.58 35.33 -0.90
C LEU A 6 -27.37 34.11 0.00
N LEU A 7 -28.45 33.55 0.53
CA LEU A 7 -28.41 32.32 1.31
C LEU A 7 -28.07 31.13 0.41
N LEU A 8 -28.66 31.08 -0.79
CA LEU A 8 -28.37 30.06 -1.80
C LEU A 8 -26.91 30.11 -2.27
N SER A 9 -26.38 31.31 -2.56
CA SER A 9 -24.97 31.47 -2.96
C SER A 9 -24.02 31.06 -1.83
N LEU A 10 -24.35 31.38 -0.57
CA LEU A 10 -23.57 30.98 0.58
C LEU A 10 -23.56 29.45 0.76
N VAL A 11 -24.72 28.78 0.58
CA VAL A 11 -24.83 27.32 0.65
C VAL A 11 -24.02 26.64 -0.45
N VAL A 12 -24.10 27.14 -1.68
CA VAL A 12 -23.34 26.62 -2.83
C VAL A 12 -21.81 26.79 -2.63
N VAL A 13 -21.37 27.87 -1.99
CA VAL A 13 -19.95 28.11 -1.68
C VAL A 13 -19.45 27.29 -0.49
N VAL A 14 -20.29 27.05 0.53
CA VAL A 14 -19.91 26.34 1.76
C VAL A 14 -19.97 24.81 1.63
N LEU A 15 -20.82 24.26 0.75
CA LEU A 15 -20.93 22.81 0.51
C LEU A 15 -19.61 22.14 0.08
N PRO A 16 -18.83 22.65 -0.88
CA PRO A 16 -17.59 22.02 -1.32
C PRO A 16 -16.40 22.22 -0.36
N LEU A 17 -16.54 23.08 0.67
CA LEU A 17 -15.48 23.30 1.67
C LEU A 17 -15.38 22.18 2.72
N ARG A 18 -16.21 21.15 2.62
CA ARG A 18 -16.11 19.94 3.46
C ARG A 18 -15.09 18.95 2.90
N HIS A 19 -13.86 19.42 2.65
CA HIS A 19 -12.73 18.50 2.53
C HIS A 19 -12.32 18.11 3.95
N GLY A 20 -12.91 17.03 4.45
CA GLY A 20 -12.37 16.35 5.62
C GLY A 20 -11.03 15.75 5.23
N GLU A 21 -9.93 16.44 5.54
CA GLU A 21 -8.63 15.80 5.65
C GLU A 21 -8.69 14.88 6.86
N ALA A 22 -9.14 13.64 6.63
CA ALA A 22 -8.80 12.56 7.52
C ALA A 22 -7.26 12.46 7.46
N GLY A 23 -6.59 12.91 8.52
CA GLY A 23 -5.13 12.86 8.60
C GLY A 23 -4.63 11.48 8.19
N ALA A 24 -3.60 11.44 7.35
CA ALA A 24 -3.09 10.18 6.84
C ALA A 24 -2.62 9.29 8.00
N ASP A 25 -3.16 8.07 8.09
CA ASP A 25 -2.67 7.06 9.04
C ASP A 25 -1.34 6.50 8.51
N TYR A 26 -0.25 7.19 8.86
CA TYR A 26 1.11 6.79 8.50
C TYR A 26 1.48 5.41 9.05
N GLY A 27 0.87 4.96 10.15
CA GLY A 27 1.09 3.63 10.70
C GLY A 27 0.57 2.53 9.77
N GLN A 28 -0.66 2.71 9.27
CA GLN A 28 -1.22 1.82 8.24
C GLN A 28 -0.47 1.91 6.92
N ALA A 29 -0.08 3.11 6.50
CA ALA A 29 0.69 3.30 5.26
C ALA A 29 2.04 2.57 5.34
N LEU A 30 2.77 2.73 6.45
CA LEU A 30 4.04 2.05 6.69
C LEU A 30 3.88 0.53 6.74
N ASN A 31 2.86 0.02 7.42
CA ASN A 31 2.62 -1.42 7.50
C ASN A 31 2.34 -2.02 6.11
N LYS A 32 1.55 -1.33 5.28
CA LYS A 32 1.30 -1.73 3.88
C LYS A 32 2.57 -1.68 3.03
N ALA A 33 3.41 -0.65 3.21
CA ALA A 33 4.69 -0.57 2.52
C ALA A 33 5.61 -1.75 2.88
N LEU A 34 5.68 -2.12 4.16
CA LEU A 34 6.45 -3.30 4.60
C LEU A 34 5.86 -4.60 4.05
N LEU A 35 4.53 -4.75 4.02
CA LEU A 35 3.86 -5.91 3.41
C LEU A 35 4.14 -6.01 1.90
N PHE A 36 4.23 -4.88 1.20
CA PHE A 36 4.60 -4.86 -0.21
C PHE A 36 6.00 -5.45 -0.44
N PHE A 37 7.00 -5.03 0.33
CA PHE A 37 8.35 -5.59 0.22
C PHE A 37 8.41 -7.06 0.63
N GLU A 38 7.65 -7.47 1.64
CA GLU A 38 7.56 -8.87 2.04
C GLU A 38 6.93 -9.74 0.94
N ALA A 39 5.92 -9.22 0.25
CA ALA A 39 5.32 -9.89 -0.88
C ALA A 39 6.34 -10.09 -2.01
N GLN A 40 7.28 -9.16 -2.23
CA GLN A 40 8.26 -9.25 -3.32
C GLN A 40 9.45 -10.19 -3.06
N ARG A 41 9.43 -10.96 -1.96
CA ARG A 41 10.46 -11.98 -1.71
C ARG A 41 10.43 -13.07 -2.79
N SER A 42 11.63 -13.52 -3.14
CA SER A 42 11.93 -14.66 -4.00
C SER A 42 12.60 -15.75 -3.14
N GLY A 43 12.73 -16.97 -3.66
CA GLY A 43 13.34 -18.09 -2.97
C GLY A 43 12.39 -18.82 -2.03
N LYS A 44 13.01 -19.49 -1.05
CA LYS A 44 12.28 -20.21 0.00
C LYS A 44 11.74 -19.23 1.03
N LEU A 45 10.42 -19.19 1.19
CA LEU A 45 9.75 -18.28 2.09
C LEU A 45 9.79 -18.82 3.52
N PRO A 46 9.98 -17.95 4.53
CA PRO A 46 9.96 -18.37 5.92
C PRO A 46 8.53 -18.76 6.35
N PRO A 47 8.37 -19.72 7.26
CA PRO A 47 7.05 -20.24 7.67
C PRO A 47 6.19 -19.21 8.41
N ASN A 48 6.78 -18.11 8.89
CA ASN A 48 6.11 -17.04 9.60
C ASN A 48 5.82 -15.80 8.73
N GLN A 49 5.85 -15.93 7.40
CA GLN A 49 5.51 -14.80 6.53
C GLN A 49 4.03 -14.39 6.69
N ARG A 50 3.76 -13.10 6.51
CA ARG A 50 2.41 -12.52 6.61
C ARG A 50 1.62 -12.66 5.31
N VAL A 51 2.32 -12.82 4.18
CA VAL A 51 1.73 -12.86 2.83
C VAL A 51 1.36 -14.30 2.44
N GLN A 52 0.18 -14.76 2.88
CA GLN A 52 -0.25 -16.17 2.78
C GLN A 52 -0.47 -16.68 1.35
N TRP A 53 -0.65 -15.78 0.37
CA TRP A 53 -0.85 -16.16 -1.03
C TRP A 53 0.46 -16.33 -1.82
N ARG A 54 1.62 -16.02 -1.23
CA ARG A 54 2.94 -16.24 -1.84
C ARG A 54 3.51 -17.59 -1.40
N GLY A 55 4.14 -18.30 -2.33
CA GLY A 55 4.86 -19.55 -2.08
C GLY A 55 6.32 -19.49 -2.56
N ASP A 56 7.06 -20.56 -2.31
CA ASP A 56 8.45 -20.68 -2.73
C ASP A 56 8.59 -20.50 -4.25
N SER A 57 9.59 -19.74 -4.67
CA SER A 57 9.85 -19.44 -6.09
C SER A 57 11.34 -19.30 -6.37
N ALA A 58 11.77 -19.40 -7.63
CA ALA A 58 13.18 -19.16 -8.04
C ALA A 58 14.23 -19.97 -7.23
N LEU A 59 13.89 -21.20 -6.85
CA LEU A 59 14.79 -22.07 -6.05
C LEU A 59 16.00 -22.58 -6.85
N ASP A 60 15.86 -22.68 -8.18
CA ASP A 60 16.88 -23.20 -9.08
C ASP A 60 17.67 -22.08 -9.80
N ASP A 61 17.46 -20.82 -9.41
CA ASP A 61 18.19 -19.69 -9.98
C ASP A 61 19.69 -19.85 -9.70
N GLY A 62 20.50 -19.87 -10.78
CA GLY A 62 21.95 -20.06 -10.73
C GLY A 62 22.42 -21.52 -10.81
N HIS A 63 21.50 -22.48 -10.96
CA HIS A 63 21.87 -23.88 -11.13
C HIS A 63 22.79 -24.12 -12.35
N SER A 64 22.54 -23.44 -13.48
CA SER A 64 23.35 -23.58 -14.70
C SER A 64 24.76 -22.99 -14.59
N THR A 65 24.99 -22.09 -13.65
CA THR A 65 26.29 -21.45 -13.41
C THR A 65 27.03 -22.04 -12.20
N GLY A 66 26.44 -23.03 -11.52
CA GLY A 66 26.99 -23.62 -10.30
C GLY A 66 26.99 -22.67 -9.09
N VAL A 67 26.26 -21.55 -9.18
CA VAL A 67 26.18 -20.53 -8.13
C VAL A 67 24.81 -20.60 -7.47
N LYS A 68 24.76 -20.68 -6.15
CA LYS A 68 23.50 -20.51 -5.41
C LYS A 68 23.27 -19.03 -5.17
N TYR A 69 22.29 -18.44 -5.83
CA TYR A 69 21.84 -17.09 -5.48
C TYR A 69 21.01 -17.16 -4.21
N ILE A 70 21.46 -16.45 -3.18
CA ILE A 70 20.64 -16.16 -2.02
C ILE A 70 19.51 -15.25 -2.47
N ALA A 71 18.27 -15.77 -2.42
CA ALA A 71 17.11 -15.03 -2.83
C ALA A 71 16.80 -13.91 -1.83
N PHE A 72 17.38 -12.74 -2.07
CA PHE A 72 17.04 -11.50 -1.39
C PHE A 72 16.26 -10.63 -2.37
N HIS A 73 15.12 -10.12 -1.87
CA HIS A 73 14.26 -9.07 -2.43
C HIS A 73 14.55 -8.70 -3.90
N CYS A 74 13.68 -9.14 -4.81
CA CYS A 74 13.62 -8.57 -6.16
C CYS A 74 13.15 -7.11 -6.09
#